data_AF-F1LDN9-F1
#
_entry.id   AF-F1LDN9-F1
#
_cell.length_a   1.000
_cell.length_b   1.000
_cell.length_c   1.000
_cell.angle_alpha   90.00
_cell.angle_beta   90.00
_cell.angle_gamma   90.00
#
_symmetry.space_group_name_H-M   'P 1'
#
loop_
_entity.id
_entity.type
_entity.pdbx_description
1 polymer ?
#
loop_
_entity_poly.entity_id
_entity_poly.type
_entity_poly.pdbx_seq_one_letter_code
_entity_poly.pdbx_strand_id
1 'polypeptide(L)'
;MNGVLESLSQTEECSVCGDVADGYHYGVLSCRGCNAFFRRAITYGLTFTCRRDGNCRVDKNARCACRACRLKKCEKVGMDRRAVQPRRDSGNDHNKTESDSSLSESAKSSAQPSPSDDFLASPQSSFQALTVKDEDASPSSSVETHVIQGLITKLVEDYRLQRRKRRMMLCNNVEEMLCDELEVQLKRPAEGADFASVFKVQMVLMFEWAQKLNEFRTIKSAEDKSKILRSFAIRYLLLDNVFHSIELGVRDKIVLVNNAFITPGHIPHFYPGESADSRTVKLMMYGESQNRPPP
;
A
#
# COMPACT_ATOMS: atom_id res chain seq x y z
N MET A 1 -25.31 -47.86 -32.65
CA MET A 1 -26.39 -46.92 -32.27
C MET A 1 -26.42 -46.89 -30.76
N ASN A 2 -25.62 -46.02 -30.16
CA ASN A 2 -25.95 -44.64 -29.81
C ASN A 2 -26.97 -44.58 -28.67
N GLY A 3 -26.50 -44.10 -27.52
CA GLY A 3 -27.29 -43.80 -26.34
C GLY A 3 -26.40 -43.49 -25.14
N VAL A 4 -25.33 -42.72 -25.37
CA VAL A 4 -24.44 -42.24 -24.32
C VAL A 4 -25.24 -41.30 -23.43
N LEU A 5 -25.15 -41.59 -22.14
CA LEU A 5 -25.43 -40.79 -20.96
C LEU A 5 -25.23 -39.27 -21.18
N GLU A 6 -26.25 -38.57 -21.68
CA GLU A 6 -26.26 -37.11 -21.79
C GLU A 6 -27.05 -36.53 -20.62
N SER A 7 -26.37 -36.43 -19.48
CA SER A 7 -26.71 -35.54 -18.37
C SER A 7 -25.53 -35.49 -17.40
N LEU A 8 -24.35 -35.15 -17.91
CA LEU A 8 -23.24 -34.74 -17.06
C LEU A 8 -23.50 -33.29 -16.64
N SER A 9 -23.64 -33.09 -15.33
CA SER A 9 -23.76 -31.82 -14.61
C SER A 9 -23.22 -30.62 -15.38
N GLN A 10 -24.12 -29.79 -15.91
CA GLN A 10 -23.77 -28.51 -16.51
C GLN A 10 -23.24 -27.63 -15.37
N THR A 11 -21.92 -27.56 -15.20
CA THR A 11 -21.30 -26.67 -14.22
C THR A 11 -21.57 -25.25 -14.67
N GLU A 12 -22.50 -24.60 -14.00
CA GLU A 12 -22.92 -23.25 -14.35
C GLU A 12 -21.73 -22.27 -14.23
N GLU A 13 -21.58 -21.39 -15.22
CA GLU A 13 -20.44 -20.47 -15.30
C GLU A 13 -20.74 -19.11 -14.68
N CYS A 14 -19.74 -18.52 -14.04
CA CYS A 14 -19.81 -17.19 -13.46
C CYS A 14 -20.01 -16.13 -14.56
N SER A 15 -21.14 -15.42 -14.52
CA SER A 15 -21.49 -14.43 -15.55
C SER A 15 -20.49 -13.27 -15.68
N VAL A 16 -19.62 -13.06 -14.68
CA VAL A 16 -18.58 -12.03 -14.71
C VAL A 16 -17.32 -12.50 -15.44
N CYS A 17 -16.83 -13.72 -15.19
CA CYS A 17 -15.49 -14.14 -15.64
C CYS A 17 -15.40 -15.53 -16.26
N GLY A 18 -16.50 -16.27 -16.35
CA GLY A 18 -16.54 -17.62 -16.93
C GLY A 18 -15.81 -18.69 -16.09
N ASP A 19 -15.46 -18.39 -14.84
CA ASP A 19 -15.00 -19.42 -13.89
C ASP A 19 -16.20 -20.20 -13.35
N VAL A 20 -15.98 -21.38 -12.75
CA VAL A 20 -17.08 -22.19 -12.20
C VAL A 20 -17.84 -21.40 -11.14
N ALA A 21 -19.15 -21.23 -11.30
CA ALA A 21 -19.99 -20.57 -10.33
C ALA A 21 -20.23 -21.47 -9.12
N ASP A 22 -20.37 -20.87 -7.95
CA ASP A 22 -20.72 -21.58 -6.72
C ASP A 22 -22.07 -21.14 -6.13
N GLY A 23 -22.82 -20.34 -6.89
CA GLY A 23 -24.17 -19.92 -6.57
C GLY A 23 -24.48 -18.48 -6.99
N TYR A 24 -25.66 -18.02 -6.59
CA TYR A 24 -26.10 -16.64 -6.81
C TYR A 24 -25.59 -15.75 -5.68
N HIS A 25 -24.81 -14.72 -6.04
CA HIS A 25 -24.31 -13.72 -5.11
C HIS A 25 -24.70 -12.33 -5.61
N TYR A 26 -25.35 -11.55 -4.75
CA TYR A 26 -25.84 -10.20 -5.07
C TYR A 26 -26.74 -10.16 -6.32
N GLY A 27 -27.56 -11.20 -6.50
CA GLY A 27 -28.51 -11.31 -7.62
C GLY A 27 -27.96 -11.94 -8.90
N VAL A 28 -26.68 -12.34 -8.94
CA VAL A 28 -26.07 -12.91 -10.15
C VAL A 28 -25.32 -14.21 -9.84
N LEU A 29 -25.50 -15.21 -10.72
CA LEU A 29 -24.73 -16.44 -10.72
C LEU A 29 -23.23 -16.13 -10.90
N SER A 30 -22.43 -16.38 -9.87
CA SER A 30 -21.03 -15.98 -9.87
C SER A 30 -20.15 -16.91 -9.05
N CYS A 31 -18.84 -16.81 -9.26
CA CYS A 31 -17.85 -17.55 -8.50
C CYS A 31 -17.41 -16.78 -7.24
N ARG A 32 -16.85 -17.49 -6.26
CA ARG A 32 -16.23 -16.94 -5.05
C ARG A 32 -15.36 -15.72 -5.29
N GLY A 33 -14.54 -15.75 -6.33
CA GLY A 33 -13.61 -14.67 -6.65
C GLY A 33 -14.30 -13.36 -7.05
N CYS A 34 -15.42 -13.43 -7.78
CA CYS A 34 -16.18 -12.26 -8.19
C CYS A 34 -17.12 -11.78 -7.10
N ASN A 35 -17.74 -12.69 -6.34
CA ASN A 35 -18.48 -12.37 -5.12
C ASN A 35 -17.61 -11.55 -4.15
N ALA A 36 -16.46 -12.10 -3.73
CA ALA A 36 -15.60 -11.44 -2.75
C ALA A 36 -14.98 -10.13 -3.28
N PHE A 37 -14.77 -10.03 -4.59
CA PHE A 37 -14.32 -8.79 -5.21
C PHE A 37 -15.41 -7.71 -5.14
N PHE A 38 -16.63 -8.03 -5.56
CA PHE A 38 -17.76 -7.11 -5.56
C PHE A 38 -18.10 -6.64 -4.15
N ARG A 39 -18.23 -7.58 -3.19
CA ARG A 39 -18.45 -7.25 -1.77
C ARG A 39 -17.45 -6.22 -1.26
N ARG A 40 -16.14 -6.46 -1.44
CA ARG A 40 -15.10 -5.53 -0.98
C ARG A 40 -15.16 -4.17 -1.68
N ALA A 41 -15.37 -4.17 -3.00
CA ALA A 41 -15.45 -2.92 -3.75
C ALA A 41 -16.60 -2.03 -3.24
N ILE A 42 -17.76 -2.62 -2.97
CA ILE A 42 -18.93 -1.89 -2.48
C ILE A 42 -18.80 -1.52 -0.99
N THR A 43 -18.45 -2.48 -0.12
CA THR A 43 -18.29 -2.25 1.32
C THR A 43 -17.29 -1.14 1.64
N TYR A 44 -16.19 -1.05 0.88
CA TYR A 44 -15.14 -0.05 1.12
C TYR A 44 -15.24 1.18 0.19
N GLY A 45 -16.30 1.30 -0.62
CA GLY A 45 -16.48 2.43 -1.53
C GLY A 45 -15.32 2.65 -2.50
N LEU A 46 -14.68 1.57 -2.98
CA LEU A 46 -13.45 1.67 -3.78
C LEU A 46 -13.76 2.22 -5.19
N THR A 47 -13.02 3.25 -5.57
CA THR A 47 -13.04 3.79 -6.94
C THR A 47 -11.80 3.31 -7.69
N PHE A 48 -11.98 2.75 -8.88
CA PHE A 48 -10.90 2.25 -9.72
C PHE A 48 -10.87 2.96 -11.08
N THR A 49 -9.68 3.31 -11.54
CA THR A 49 -9.47 3.93 -12.86
C THR A 49 -8.87 2.91 -13.84
N CYS A 50 -9.42 2.82 -15.05
CA CYS A 50 -8.83 2.01 -16.12
C CYS A 50 -7.63 2.75 -16.72
N ARG A 51 -6.53 2.03 -17.01
CA ARG A 51 -5.33 2.58 -17.68
C ARG A 51 -5.32 2.36 -19.21
N ARG A 52 -6.46 1.90 -19.76
CA ARG A 52 -6.73 1.62 -21.18
C ARG A 52 -8.10 2.23 -21.50
N ASP A 53 -8.77 1.75 -22.55
CA ASP A 53 -10.03 2.33 -23.05
C ASP A 53 -11.30 1.88 -22.29
N GLY A 54 -11.18 1.42 -21.05
CA GLY A 54 -12.34 1.02 -20.24
C GLY A 54 -13.04 -0.29 -20.67
N ASN A 55 -12.49 -1.01 -21.65
CA ASN A 55 -13.04 -2.25 -22.23
C ASN A 55 -12.09 -3.48 -22.07
N CYS A 56 -11.38 -3.57 -20.94
CA CYS A 56 -10.49 -4.71 -20.68
C CYS A 56 -11.28 -6.03 -20.63
N ARG A 57 -10.75 -7.08 -21.27
CA ARG A 57 -11.29 -8.45 -21.17
C ARG A 57 -11.25 -8.94 -19.72
N VAL A 58 -12.37 -9.50 -19.25
CA VAL A 58 -12.53 -10.09 -17.91
C VAL A 58 -12.94 -11.54 -18.06
N ASP A 59 -11.97 -12.43 -17.90
CA ASP A 59 -12.11 -13.89 -17.88
C ASP A 59 -11.38 -14.49 -16.67
N LYS A 60 -11.44 -15.81 -16.48
CA LYS A 60 -10.83 -16.52 -15.34
C LYS A 60 -9.36 -16.17 -15.12
N ASN A 61 -8.58 -16.04 -16.20
CA ASN A 61 -7.12 -15.87 -16.16
C ASN A 61 -6.72 -14.38 -16.06
N ALA A 62 -7.50 -13.48 -16.65
CA ALA A 62 -7.17 -12.06 -16.77
C ALA A 62 -8.04 -11.12 -15.92
N ARG A 63 -9.03 -11.63 -15.16
CA ARG A 63 -9.93 -10.81 -14.31
C ARG A 63 -9.20 -9.90 -13.31
N CYS A 64 -7.96 -10.21 -12.94
CA CYS A 64 -7.16 -9.37 -12.02
C CYS A 64 -6.40 -8.23 -12.71
N ALA A 65 -6.31 -8.22 -14.05
CA ALA A 65 -5.53 -7.24 -14.81
C ALA A 65 -6.12 -5.82 -14.76
N CYS A 66 -7.43 -5.68 -14.62
CA CYS A 66 -8.08 -4.37 -14.51
C CYS A 66 -9.28 -4.39 -13.56
N ARG A 67 -9.11 -3.82 -12.37
CA ARG A 67 -10.16 -3.74 -11.33
C ARG A 67 -11.34 -2.86 -11.76
N ALA A 68 -11.07 -1.78 -12.49
CA ALA A 68 -12.11 -0.88 -13.01
C ALA A 68 -13.08 -1.61 -13.96
N CYS A 69 -12.55 -2.28 -14.98
CA CYS A 69 -13.37 -3.04 -15.94
C CYS A 69 -14.05 -4.25 -15.29
N ARG A 70 -13.41 -4.88 -14.30
CA ARG A 70 -14.03 -5.97 -13.54
C ARG A 70 -15.24 -5.50 -12.73
N LEU A 71 -15.13 -4.39 -12.00
CA LEU A 71 -16.24 -3.82 -11.23
C LEU A 71 -17.37 -3.36 -12.15
N LYS A 72 -17.02 -2.65 -13.23
CA LYS A 72 -17.97 -2.27 -14.29
C LYS A 72 -18.70 -3.48 -14.86
N LYS A 73 -18.02 -4.62 -15.07
CA LYS A 73 -18.65 -5.85 -15.56
C LYS A 73 -19.56 -6.48 -14.50
N CYS A 74 -19.18 -6.50 -13.22
CA CYS A 74 -20.05 -6.96 -12.13
C CYS A 74 -21.39 -6.20 -12.11
N GLU A 75 -21.34 -4.87 -12.17
CA GLU A 75 -22.54 -4.03 -12.22
C GLU A 75 -23.33 -4.25 -13.52
N LYS A 76 -22.63 -4.36 -14.66
CA LYS A 76 -23.25 -4.62 -15.97
C LYS A 76 -24.02 -5.94 -16.04
N VAL A 77 -23.55 -6.99 -15.36
CA VAL A 77 -24.26 -8.28 -15.31
C VAL A 77 -25.35 -8.32 -14.23
N GLY A 78 -25.56 -7.23 -13.50
CA GLY A 78 -26.67 -7.07 -12.56
C GLY A 78 -26.35 -7.32 -11.09
N MET A 79 -25.08 -7.33 -10.67
CA MET A 79 -24.77 -7.44 -9.24
C MET A 79 -25.28 -6.19 -8.50
N ASP A 80 -26.18 -6.38 -7.54
CA ASP A 80 -26.82 -5.27 -6.82
C ASP A 80 -25.96 -4.78 -5.65
N ARG A 81 -25.56 -3.51 -5.72
CA ARG A 81 -24.80 -2.83 -4.67
C ARG A 81 -25.57 -2.76 -3.35
N ARG A 82 -26.91 -2.67 -3.41
CA ARG A 82 -27.79 -2.56 -2.23
C ARG A 82 -27.92 -3.87 -1.47
N ALA A 83 -27.72 -5.01 -2.16
CA ALA A 83 -27.71 -6.33 -1.55
C ALA A 83 -26.44 -6.60 -0.71
N VAL A 84 -25.42 -5.75 -0.83
CA VAL A 84 -24.25 -5.78 0.04
C VAL A 84 -24.64 -5.15 1.37
N GLN A 85 -24.93 -5.99 2.37
CA GLN A 85 -25.24 -5.51 3.71
C GLN A 85 -24.07 -4.67 4.25
N PRO A 86 -24.34 -3.46 4.78
CA PRO A 86 -23.42 -2.79 5.68
C PRO A 86 -23.10 -3.72 6.85
N ARG A 87 -21.89 -3.63 7.42
CA ARG A 87 -21.41 -4.53 8.49
C ARG A 87 -22.52 -4.84 9.50
N ARG A 88 -22.95 -6.10 9.58
CA ARG A 88 -23.71 -6.62 10.70
C ARG A 88 -22.72 -6.98 11.80
N ASP A 89 -22.87 -6.36 12.97
CA ASP A 89 -22.28 -6.85 14.21
C ASP A 89 -23.12 -8.04 14.68
N SER A 90 -22.75 -9.24 14.26
CA SER A 90 -23.40 -10.47 14.71
C SER A 90 -22.86 -10.85 16.09
N GLY A 91 -23.49 -10.30 17.13
CA GLY A 91 -23.39 -10.77 18.51
C GLY A 91 -24.66 -11.55 18.90
N ASN A 92 -24.43 -12.72 19.52
CA ASN A 92 -25.36 -13.56 20.29
C ASN A 92 -26.45 -14.37 19.56
N ASP A 93 -26.27 -15.69 19.57
CA ASP A 93 -27.35 -16.61 19.95
C ASP A 93 -26.79 -17.65 20.94
N HIS A 94 -27.66 -18.07 21.85
CA HIS A 94 -27.40 -18.35 23.26
C HIS A 94 -26.64 -19.64 23.66
N ASN A 95 -25.87 -19.48 24.75
CA ASN A 95 -25.51 -20.43 25.81
C ASN A 95 -26.33 -21.73 25.92
N LYS A 96 -25.63 -22.85 26.07
CA LYS A 96 -25.95 -23.90 27.06
C LYS A 96 -24.67 -24.54 27.63
N THR A 97 -24.36 -24.07 28.84
CA THR A 97 -23.85 -24.76 30.05
C THR A 97 -23.14 -26.13 29.94
N GLU A 98 -21.88 -26.12 30.41
CA GLU A 98 -21.20 -27.03 31.35
C GLU A 98 -21.63 -28.50 31.47
N SER A 99 -20.69 -29.45 31.32
CA SER A 99 -20.00 -30.09 32.47
C SER A 99 -19.20 -31.37 32.08
N ASP A 100 -17.92 -31.34 32.45
CA ASP A 100 -17.13 -32.39 33.12
C ASP A 100 -16.42 -33.59 32.40
N SER A 101 -15.13 -33.70 32.81
CA SER A 101 -14.10 -34.75 32.85
C SER A 101 -14.13 -36.04 31.99
N SER A 102 -12.99 -36.37 31.37
CA SER A 102 -12.00 -37.36 31.88
C SER A 102 -10.97 -37.84 30.82
N LEU A 103 -9.84 -38.34 31.34
CA LEU A 103 -8.57 -38.69 30.72
C LEU A 103 -8.58 -39.96 29.85
N SER A 104 -7.67 -40.06 28.86
CA SER A 104 -6.74 -41.20 28.71
C SER A 104 -5.75 -41.04 27.54
N GLU A 105 -4.47 -41.30 27.82
CA GLU A 105 -3.35 -41.47 26.87
C GLU A 105 -3.47 -42.74 26.03
N SER A 106 -3.02 -42.72 24.76
CA SER A 106 -1.81 -43.46 24.31
C SER A 106 -1.68 -43.65 22.78
N ALA A 107 -0.42 -43.45 22.35
CA ALA A 107 0.35 -44.18 21.32
C ALA A 107 0.00 -44.10 19.81
N LYS A 108 0.84 -43.31 19.11
CA LYS A 108 1.58 -43.60 17.87
C LYS A 108 1.07 -44.72 16.93
N SER A 109 0.73 -44.34 15.70
CA SER A 109 1.38 -44.92 14.52
C SER A 109 1.40 -43.94 13.34
N SER A 110 2.42 -44.13 12.52
CA SER A 110 2.99 -43.26 11.49
C SER A 110 2.35 -43.43 10.12
N ALA A 111 1.99 -42.33 9.46
CA ALA A 111 2.04 -42.18 8.00
C ALA A 111 1.97 -40.67 7.64
N GLN A 112 2.91 -40.20 6.82
CA GLN A 112 3.02 -38.80 6.40
C GLN A 112 1.85 -38.33 5.53
N PRO A 113 1.57 -37.01 5.53
CA PRO A 113 1.47 -36.31 4.26
C PRO A 113 2.25 -34.98 4.22
N SER A 114 2.65 -34.65 3.00
CA SER A 114 3.35 -33.46 2.50
C SER A 114 2.72 -32.10 2.91
N PRO A 115 3.52 -31.02 2.98
CA PRO A 115 3.09 -29.74 3.55
C PRO A 115 2.13 -29.00 2.61
N SER A 116 0.96 -28.68 3.16
CA SER A 116 0.03 -27.68 2.65
C SER A 116 0.64 -26.29 2.73
N ASP A 117 0.46 -25.52 1.66
CA ASP A 117 0.70 -24.07 1.62
C ASP A 117 -0.19 -23.36 2.65
N ASP A 118 0.33 -23.22 3.87
CA ASP A 118 -0.13 -22.21 4.82
C ASP A 118 0.21 -20.85 4.24
N PHE A 119 -0.78 -20.31 3.51
CA PHE A 119 -0.83 -18.93 3.10
C PHE A 119 -0.57 -18.07 4.35
N LEU A 120 0.57 -17.37 4.35
CA LEU A 120 0.93 -16.35 5.33
C LEU A 120 -0.27 -15.42 5.55
N ALA A 121 -1.09 -15.73 6.56
CA ALA A 121 -2.00 -14.79 7.15
C ALA A 121 -1.11 -13.66 7.68
N SER A 122 -1.12 -12.54 6.97
CA SER A 122 -0.47 -11.32 7.40
C SER A 122 -0.94 -11.05 8.85
N PRO A 123 -0.04 -11.00 9.85
CA PRO A 123 -0.43 -10.57 11.16
C PRO A 123 -0.92 -9.14 11.01
N GLN A 124 -2.20 -8.93 11.34
CA GLN A 124 -2.90 -7.66 11.51
C GLN A 124 -2.25 -6.46 10.79
N SER A 125 -2.82 -6.11 9.63
CA SER A 125 -2.57 -4.84 8.97
C SER A 125 -2.70 -3.69 9.97
N SER A 126 -1.80 -2.71 9.90
CA SER A 126 -1.71 -1.50 10.74
C SER A 126 -2.95 -0.60 10.76
N PHE A 127 -4.02 -1.03 10.10
CA PHE A 127 -5.36 -0.45 10.14
C PHE A 127 -6.28 -1.12 11.17
N GLN A 128 -5.82 -2.13 11.91
CA GLN A 128 -6.61 -2.71 12.98
C GLN A 128 -6.43 -1.90 14.26
N ALA A 129 -7.52 -1.25 14.68
CA ALA A 129 -7.58 -0.38 15.86
C ALA A 129 -6.99 -1.08 17.09
N LEU A 130 -6.02 -0.44 17.75
CA LEU A 130 -5.63 -0.80 19.10
C LEU A 130 -6.80 -0.48 20.03
N THR A 131 -7.58 -1.49 20.39
CA THR A 131 -8.56 -1.37 21.47
C THR A 131 -7.80 -1.29 22.78
N VAL A 132 -7.68 -0.09 23.35
CA VAL A 132 -7.40 0.07 24.77
C VAL A 132 -8.62 -0.50 25.51
N LYS A 133 -8.37 -1.42 26.45
CA LYS A 133 -9.40 -1.86 27.39
C LYS A 133 -9.60 -0.72 28.38
N ASP A 134 -10.62 0.09 28.18
CA ASP A 134 -11.24 0.84 29.27
C ASP A 134 -12.57 0.17 29.58
N GLU A 135 -12.70 -0.29 30.82
CA GLU A 135 -13.98 -0.68 31.40
C GLU A 135 -14.81 0.60 31.61
N ASP A 136 -16.12 0.46 31.42
CA ASP A 136 -17.16 1.46 31.66
C ASP A 136 -17.29 2.64 30.67
N ALA A 137 -17.83 2.37 29.47
CA ALA A 137 -18.80 3.25 28.82
C ALA A 137 -19.53 2.57 27.64
N SER A 138 -20.86 2.73 27.58
CA SER A 138 -21.76 2.20 26.55
C SER A 138 -21.45 2.67 25.11
N PRO A 139 -21.68 1.88 24.04
CA PRO A 139 -21.20 2.25 22.71
C PRO A 139 -22.29 2.93 21.84
N SER A 140 -21.97 4.12 21.34
CA SER A 140 -22.61 4.74 20.19
C SER A 140 -21.76 4.53 18.93
N SER A 141 -22.42 4.30 17.79
CA SER A 141 -21.90 3.83 16.49
C SER A 141 -20.99 4.79 15.69
N SER A 142 -20.07 5.50 16.33
CA SER A 142 -19.19 6.50 15.68
C SER A 142 -17.70 6.14 15.69
N VAL A 143 -17.30 5.03 16.33
CA VAL A 143 -15.89 4.79 16.69
C VAL A 143 -15.02 4.36 15.49
N GLU A 144 -15.47 3.48 14.58
CA GLU A 144 -14.59 2.94 13.52
C GLU A 144 -14.20 3.98 12.44
N THR A 145 -15.12 4.85 12.02
CA THR A 145 -14.81 5.92 11.06
C THR A 145 -13.90 6.98 11.67
N HIS A 146 -14.07 7.29 12.96
CA HIS A 146 -13.18 8.18 13.70
C HIS A 146 -11.76 7.61 13.86
N VAL A 147 -11.60 6.29 13.99
CA VAL A 147 -10.27 5.67 14.16
C VAL A 147 -9.45 5.70 12.88
N ILE A 148 -10.03 5.39 11.71
CA ILE A 148 -9.31 5.48 10.42
C ILE A 148 -9.03 6.94 10.06
N GLN A 149 -10.00 7.84 10.26
CA GLN A 149 -9.79 9.28 10.13
C GLN A 149 -8.67 9.75 11.08
N GLY A 150 -8.65 9.24 12.31
CA GLY A 150 -7.63 9.53 13.31
C GLY A 150 -6.24 9.04 12.91
N LEU A 151 -6.12 7.84 12.34
CA LEU A 151 -4.84 7.30 11.88
C LEU A 151 -4.29 8.11 10.70
N ILE A 152 -5.11 8.40 9.68
CA ILE A 152 -4.68 9.23 8.54
C ILE A 152 -4.26 10.61 9.03
N THR A 153 -5.07 11.24 9.90
CA THR A 153 -4.75 12.55 10.49
C THR A 153 -3.42 12.49 11.24
N LYS A 154 -3.22 11.47 12.07
CA LYS A 154 -1.96 11.26 12.80
C LYS A 154 -0.76 11.10 11.85
N LEU A 155 -0.90 10.29 10.80
CA LEU A 155 0.16 10.08 9.82
C LEU A 155 0.49 11.37 9.05
N VAL A 156 -0.51 12.19 8.75
CA VAL A 156 -0.32 13.51 8.12
C VAL A 156 0.40 14.47 9.07
N GLU A 157 0.02 14.51 10.35
CA GLU A 157 0.72 15.33 11.36
C GLU A 157 2.16 14.85 11.59
N ASP A 158 2.37 13.54 11.68
CA ASP A 158 3.70 12.95 11.79
C ASP A 158 4.56 13.32 10.57
N TYR A 159 3.99 13.28 9.36
CA TYR A 159 4.65 13.70 8.13
C TYR A 159 5.03 15.18 8.17
N ARG A 160 4.11 16.08 8.54
CA ARG A 160 4.36 17.53 8.67
C ARG A 160 5.48 17.81 9.65
N LEU A 161 5.47 17.15 10.81
CA LEU A 161 6.52 17.28 11.81
C LEU A 161 7.88 16.79 11.27
N GLN A 162 7.90 15.65 10.59
CA GLN A 162 9.11 15.12 9.97
C GLN A 162 9.67 16.06 8.89
N ARG A 163 8.80 16.63 8.06
CA ARG A 163 9.16 17.61 7.03
C ARG A 163 9.84 18.83 7.67
N ARG A 164 9.23 19.40 8.72
CA ARG A 164 9.82 20.52 9.47
C ARG A 164 11.19 20.18 10.06
N LYS A 165 11.32 19.02 10.73
CA LYS A 165 12.60 18.54 11.27
C LYS A 165 13.68 18.39 10.20
N ARG A 166 13.32 17.77 9.08
CA ARG A 166 14.22 17.55 7.93
C ARG A 166 14.75 18.86 7.38
N ARG A 167 13.87 19.84 7.20
CA ARG A 167 14.24 21.19 6.75
C ARG A 167 15.23 21.83 7.72
N MET A 168 14.94 21.85 9.03
CA MET A 168 15.84 22.41 10.03
C MET A 168 17.23 21.74 10.06
N MET A 169 17.30 20.43 9.79
CA MET A 169 18.57 19.70 9.74
C MET A 169 19.37 19.93 8.45
N LEU A 170 18.77 20.49 7.40
CA LEU A 170 19.37 20.68 6.07
C LEU A 170 19.52 22.17 5.68
N CYS A 171 19.05 23.10 6.51
CA CYS A 171 19.28 24.53 6.31
C CYS A 171 20.78 24.85 6.49
N ASN A 172 21.31 25.69 5.62
CA ASN A 172 22.73 26.09 5.68
C ASN A 172 22.97 27.30 6.59
N ASN A 173 21.92 28.04 6.93
CA ASN A 173 21.98 29.24 7.77
C ASN A 173 20.63 29.47 8.48
N VAL A 174 20.64 30.41 9.42
CA VAL A 174 19.46 30.74 10.25
C VAL A 174 18.34 31.40 9.43
N GLU A 175 18.69 32.19 8.41
CA GLU A 175 17.71 32.84 7.54
C GLU A 175 16.85 31.81 6.80
N GLU A 176 17.48 30.77 6.25
CA GLU A 176 16.80 29.62 5.65
C GLU A 176 15.87 28.92 6.65
N MET A 177 16.23 28.84 7.93
CA MET A 177 15.33 28.25 8.94
C MET A 177 14.06 29.09 9.15
N LEU A 178 14.16 30.40 8.99
CA LEU A 178 13.09 31.37 9.27
C LEU A 178 12.18 31.64 8.05
N CYS A 179 12.63 31.40 6.82
CA CYS A 179 11.82 31.59 5.62
C CYS A 179 10.61 30.63 5.56
N ASP A 180 9.51 31.09 4.95
CA ASP A 180 8.31 30.26 4.75
C ASP A 180 8.59 29.08 3.79
N GLU A 181 7.93 27.94 4.01
CA GLU A 181 8.18 26.67 3.32
C GLU A 181 7.91 26.74 1.80
N LEU A 182 7.14 27.73 1.35
CA LEU A 182 6.72 27.94 -0.03
C LEU A 182 7.47 29.07 -0.75
N GLU A 183 8.26 29.87 -0.04
CA GLU A 183 9.06 30.97 -0.63
C GLU A 183 10.42 30.50 -1.16
N VAL A 184 10.59 29.19 -1.27
CA VAL A 184 11.87 28.56 -1.62
C VAL A 184 12.23 28.81 -3.08
N GLN A 185 13.28 29.61 -3.29
CA GLN A 185 13.97 29.67 -4.57
C GLN A 185 14.86 28.44 -4.74
N LEU A 186 14.76 27.80 -5.92
CA LEU A 186 15.67 26.74 -6.31
C LEU A 186 17.10 27.30 -6.38
N LYS A 187 18.05 26.62 -5.70
CA LYS A 187 19.42 27.13 -5.57
C LYS A 187 20.27 26.78 -6.79
N ARG A 188 20.66 25.51 -6.89
CA ARG A 188 21.61 25.01 -7.90
C ARG A 188 21.31 23.55 -8.25
N PRO A 189 21.85 23.03 -9.36
CA PRO A 189 21.82 21.60 -9.62
C PRO A 189 22.43 20.80 -8.44
N ALA A 190 21.78 19.70 -8.09
CA ALA A 190 22.23 18.82 -7.02
C ALA A 190 23.52 18.08 -7.38
N GLU A 191 24.39 17.94 -6.40
CA GLU A 191 25.65 17.21 -6.45
C GLU A 191 25.57 15.97 -5.55
N GLY A 192 26.53 15.06 -5.68
CA GLY A 192 26.58 13.85 -4.86
C GLY A 192 26.61 14.14 -3.35
N ALA A 193 27.23 15.25 -2.95
CA ALA A 193 27.26 15.69 -1.55
C ALA A 193 25.88 16.07 -1.01
N ASP A 194 25.02 16.67 -1.84
CA ASP A 194 23.64 17.00 -1.46
C ASP A 194 22.86 15.70 -1.22
N PHE A 195 22.98 14.74 -2.13
CA PHE A 195 22.32 13.45 -2.01
C PHE A 195 22.78 12.69 -0.75
N ALA A 196 24.08 12.66 -0.48
CA ALA A 196 24.63 12.02 0.72
C ALA A 196 24.12 12.67 2.02
N SER A 197 24.06 14.01 2.06
CA SER A 197 23.57 14.77 3.21
C SER A 197 22.09 14.54 3.46
N VAL A 198 21.28 14.63 2.39
CA VAL A 198 19.84 14.34 2.43
C VAL A 198 19.60 12.89 2.86
N PHE A 199 20.30 11.93 2.27
CA PHE A 199 20.17 10.52 2.61
C PHE A 199 20.44 10.27 4.10
N LYS A 200 21.52 10.84 4.64
CA LYS A 200 21.87 10.68 6.06
C LYS A 200 20.76 11.20 6.99
N VAL A 201 20.27 12.42 6.76
CA VAL A 201 19.18 13.01 7.55
C VAL A 201 17.90 12.18 7.43
N GLN A 202 17.54 11.81 6.21
CA GLN A 202 16.31 11.07 5.96
C GLN A 202 16.32 9.65 6.55
N MET A 203 17.47 8.96 6.60
CA MET A 203 17.56 7.64 7.23
C MET A 203 17.32 7.71 8.74
N VAL A 204 17.82 8.76 9.40
CA VAL A 204 17.56 9.00 10.83
C VAL A 204 16.07 9.26 11.05
N LEU A 205 15.46 10.14 10.26
CA LEU A 205 14.04 10.45 10.37
C LEU A 205 13.14 9.26 10.00
N MET A 206 13.50 8.48 8.97
CA MET A 206 12.78 7.25 8.61
C MET A 206 12.78 6.27 9.78
N PHE A 207 13.91 6.10 10.45
CA PHE A 207 14.00 5.24 11.63
C PHE A 207 13.16 5.79 12.80
N GLU A 208 13.22 7.10 13.07
CA GLU A 208 12.39 7.76 14.09
C GLU A 208 10.89 7.54 13.80
N TRP A 209 10.47 7.69 12.54
CA TRP A 209 9.09 7.45 12.12
C TRP A 209 8.71 5.98 12.25
N ALA A 210 9.56 5.06 11.79
CA ALA A 210 9.31 3.62 11.90
C ALA A 210 9.15 3.19 13.36
N GLN A 211 9.88 3.80 14.30
CA GLN A 211 9.70 3.55 15.73
C GLN A 211 8.34 3.98 16.28
N LYS A 212 7.60 4.87 15.61
CA LYS A 212 6.23 5.23 16.01
C LYS A 212 5.20 4.16 15.62
N LEU A 213 5.56 3.24 14.72
CA LEU A 213 4.70 2.14 14.28
C LEU A 213 4.82 0.98 15.28
N ASN A 214 3.69 0.58 15.87
CA ASN A 214 3.67 -0.48 16.88
C ASN A 214 4.14 -1.81 16.30
N GLU A 215 3.76 -2.11 15.07
CA GLU A 215 4.12 -3.31 14.32
C GLU A 215 5.63 -3.37 14.04
N PHE A 216 6.27 -2.22 13.85
CA PHE A 216 7.72 -2.19 13.70
C PHE A 216 8.43 -2.41 15.04
N ARG A 217 7.86 -1.90 16.13
CA ARG A 217 8.41 -2.09 17.49
C ARG A 217 8.35 -3.55 17.94
N THR A 218 7.30 -4.29 17.60
CA THR A 218 7.11 -5.70 17.99
C THR A 218 8.14 -6.65 17.37
N ILE A 219 8.79 -6.25 16.27
CA ILE A 219 9.88 -7.03 15.66
C ILE A 219 11.08 -7.08 16.62
N LYS A 220 11.41 -8.27 17.13
CA LYS A 220 12.51 -8.44 18.10
C LYS A 220 13.89 -8.42 17.44
N SER A 221 14.01 -9.02 16.24
CA SER A 221 15.26 -9.13 15.51
C SER A 221 15.71 -7.77 14.97
N ALA A 222 16.88 -7.31 15.42
CA ALA A 222 17.52 -6.10 14.87
C ALA A 222 17.91 -6.30 13.40
N GLU A 223 18.25 -7.53 13.01
CA GLU A 223 18.58 -7.88 11.63
C GLU A 223 17.37 -7.71 10.70
N ASP A 224 16.20 -8.17 11.12
CA ASP A 224 14.96 -8.04 10.34
C ASP A 224 14.51 -6.60 10.23
N LYS A 225 14.58 -5.83 11.33
CA LYS A 225 14.38 -4.37 11.30
C LYS A 225 15.30 -3.72 10.27
N SER A 226 16.57 -4.10 10.27
CA SER A 226 17.57 -3.57 9.35
C SER A 226 17.28 -3.94 7.88
N LYS A 227 16.86 -5.19 7.61
CA LYS A 227 16.43 -5.62 6.27
C LYS A 227 15.23 -4.82 5.77
N ILE A 228 14.22 -4.60 6.61
CA ILE A 228 13.02 -3.82 6.27
C ILE A 228 13.39 -2.37 5.95
N LEU A 229 14.14 -1.72 6.85
CA LEU A 229 14.55 -0.32 6.66
C LEU A 229 15.42 -0.16 5.41
N ARG A 230 16.38 -1.06 5.17
CA ARG A 230 17.21 -1.02 3.95
C ARG A 230 16.40 -1.20 2.67
N SER A 231 15.45 -2.13 2.66
CA SER A 231 14.54 -2.37 1.53
C SER A 231 13.64 -1.16 1.23
N PHE A 232 13.27 -0.41 2.28
CA PHE A 232 12.39 0.74 2.16
C PHE A 232 13.12 2.07 1.90
N ALA A 233 14.38 2.19 2.30
CA ALA A 233 15.18 3.42 2.33
C ALA A 233 15.11 4.24 1.03
N ILE A 234 15.35 3.60 -0.12
CA ILE A 234 15.38 4.29 -1.42
C ILE A 234 13.98 4.79 -1.81
N ARG A 235 12.93 4.00 -1.51
CA ARG A 235 11.55 4.40 -1.81
C ARG A 235 11.12 5.57 -0.94
N TYR A 236 11.46 5.54 0.34
CA TYR A 236 11.20 6.63 1.27
C TYR A 236 11.88 7.92 0.80
N LEU A 237 13.15 7.84 0.38
CA LEU A 237 13.89 8.96 -0.16
C LEU A 237 13.25 9.54 -1.43
N LEU A 238 12.91 8.68 -2.38
CA LEU A 238 12.34 9.13 -3.64
C LEU A 238 10.97 9.78 -3.45
N LEU A 239 10.07 9.13 -2.70
CA LEU A 239 8.70 9.62 -2.49
C LEU A 239 8.68 10.99 -1.80
N ASP A 240 9.54 11.21 -0.81
CA ASP A 240 9.60 12.46 -0.08
C ASP A 240 10.06 13.63 -0.97
N ASN A 241 11.15 13.45 -1.73
CA ASN A 241 11.64 14.50 -2.62
C ASN A 241 10.67 14.77 -3.79
N VAL A 242 10.01 13.74 -4.33
CA VAL A 242 8.99 13.91 -5.38
C VAL A 242 7.78 14.67 -4.85
N PHE A 243 7.27 14.30 -3.67
CA PHE A 243 6.15 15.00 -3.05
C PHE A 243 6.49 16.46 -2.74
N HIS A 244 7.68 16.70 -2.19
CA HIS A 244 8.19 18.05 -1.94
C HIS A 244 8.24 18.90 -3.22
N SER A 245 8.69 18.32 -4.33
CA SER A 245 8.73 19.01 -5.63
C SER A 245 7.33 19.45 -6.08
N ILE A 246 6.33 18.57 -5.91
CA ILE A 246 4.94 18.85 -6.25
C ILE A 246 4.35 19.96 -5.37
N GLU A 247 4.66 19.97 -4.08
CA GLU A 247 4.22 21.03 -3.15
C GLU A 247 4.80 22.40 -3.52
N LEU A 248 6.02 22.44 -4.04
CA LEU A 248 6.63 23.66 -4.59
C LEU A 248 6.08 24.05 -5.99
N GLY A 249 5.16 23.27 -6.55
CA GLY A 249 4.62 23.49 -7.89
C GLY A 249 5.57 23.11 -9.03
N VAL A 250 6.70 22.47 -8.72
CA VAL A 250 7.73 22.05 -9.69
C VAL A 250 7.40 20.65 -10.20
N ARG A 251 7.25 20.51 -11.52
CA ARG A 251 6.82 19.24 -12.16
C ARG A 251 7.85 18.63 -13.10
N ASP A 252 8.81 19.43 -13.57
CA ASP A 252 9.86 19.04 -14.51
C ASP A 252 11.19 18.73 -13.81
N LYS A 253 11.27 18.92 -12.48
CA LYS A 253 12.47 18.68 -11.67
C LYS A 253 12.13 17.92 -10.39
N ILE A 254 13.12 17.21 -9.87
CA ILE A 254 13.11 16.69 -8.50
C ILE A 254 13.88 17.68 -7.64
N VAL A 255 13.21 18.30 -6.68
CA VAL A 255 13.78 19.23 -5.71
C VAL A 255 14.13 18.46 -4.46
N LEU A 256 15.40 18.50 -4.09
CA LEU A 256 15.89 18.02 -2.81
C LEU A 256 15.54 19.03 -1.72
N VAL A 257 15.42 18.56 -0.49
CA VAL A 257 14.97 19.36 0.66
C VAL A 257 15.95 20.49 1.05
N ASN A 258 17.17 20.46 0.54
CA ASN A 258 18.12 21.58 0.66
C ASN A 258 18.03 22.59 -0.51
N ASN A 259 16.96 22.49 -1.31
CA ASN A 259 16.61 23.30 -2.47
C ASN A 259 17.55 23.14 -3.68
N ALA A 260 18.45 22.16 -3.63
CA ALA A 260 19.15 21.70 -4.82
C ALA A 260 18.19 20.88 -5.70
N PHE A 261 18.38 20.90 -7.02
CA PHE A 261 17.44 20.26 -7.94
C PHE A 261 18.11 19.33 -8.93
N ILE A 262 17.36 18.35 -9.38
CA ILE A 262 17.73 17.41 -10.44
C ILE A 262 16.74 17.61 -11.58
N THR A 263 17.25 17.94 -12.77
CA THR A 263 16.44 17.94 -14.00
C THR A 263 16.71 16.63 -14.73
N PRO A 264 15.76 15.67 -14.74
CA PRO A 264 15.98 14.36 -15.34
C PRO A 264 16.42 14.48 -16.81
N GLY A 265 17.50 13.78 -17.17
CA GLY A 265 18.10 13.79 -18.50
C GLY A 265 18.93 15.04 -18.83
N HIS A 266 19.04 16.02 -17.95
CA HIS A 266 19.87 17.20 -18.14
C HIS A 266 21.04 17.19 -17.15
N ILE A 267 22.12 16.49 -17.52
CA ILE A 267 23.32 16.33 -16.70
C ILE A 267 24.11 17.67 -16.67
N PRO A 268 24.41 18.24 -15.49
CA PRO A 268 25.23 19.44 -15.37
C PRO A 268 26.64 19.22 -15.91
N HIS A 269 27.30 20.30 -16.33
CA HIS A 269 28.68 20.23 -16.83
C HIS A 269 29.63 19.55 -15.82
N PHE A 270 30.56 18.77 -16.36
CA PHE A 270 31.65 18.19 -15.58
C PHE A 270 32.76 19.23 -15.40
N TYR A 271 33.26 19.36 -14.18
CA TYR A 271 34.33 20.31 -13.90
C TYR A 271 35.70 19.70 -14.26
N PRO A 272 36.68 20.52 -14.70
CA PRO A 272 38.05 20.08 -14.86
C PRO A 272 38.59 19.47 -13.56
N GLY A 273 39.18 18.28 -13.62
CA GLY A 273 39.69 17.57 -12.43
C GLY A 273 38.64 16.79 -11.62
N GLU A 274 37.38 16.77 -12.02
CA GLU A 274 36.34 15.99 -11.34
C GLU A 274 36.63 14.47 -11.43
N SER A 275 36.61 13.79 -10.28
CA SER A 275 36.92 12.37 -10.15
C SER A 275 35.95 11.48 -10.93
N ALA A 276 36.42 10.30 -11.34
CA ALA A 276 35.59 9.32 -12.06
C ALA A 276 34.34 8.91 -11.24
N ASP A 277 34.47 8.77 -9.93
CA ASP A 277 33.37 8.45 -9.03
C ASP A 277 32.33 9.58 -8.99
N SER A 278 32.76 10.84 -8.88
CA SER A 278 31.86 12.00 -8.91
C SER A 278 31.08 12.08 -10.21
N ARG A 279 31.75 11.81 -11.35
CA ARG A 279 31.09 11.76 -12.66
C ARG A 279 30.06 10.65 -12.72
N THR A 280 30.40 9.46 -12.21
CA THR A 280 29.50 8.30 -12.17
C THR A 280 28.27 8.58 -11.33
N VAL A 281 28.44 9.17 -10.15
CA VAL A 281 27.33 9.58 -9.28
C VAL A 281 26.45 10.60 -9.98
N LYS A 282 27.03 11.61 -10.64
CA LYS A 282 26.26 12.61 -11.40
C LYS A 282 25.44 11.98 -12.54
N LEU A 283 26.01 11.02 -13.28
CA LEU A 283 25.27 10.27 -14.30
C LEU A 283 24.12 9.47 -13.70
N MET A 284 24.32 8.80 -12.56
CA MET A 284 23.27 8.07 -11.86
C MET A 284 22.14 8.96 -11.35
N MET A 285 22.49 10.16 -10.85
CA MET A 285 21.51 11.11 -10.30
C MET A 285 20.60 11.71 -11.38
N TYR A 286 21.17 12.10 -12.52
CA TYR A 286 20.43 12.80 -13.58
C TYR A 286 19.88 11.85 -14.65
N GLY A 287 20.38 10.61 -14.72
CA GLY A 287 20.02 9.65 -15.75
C GLY A 287 20.63 9.98 -17.11
N GLU A 288 20.34 9.15 -18.10
CA GLU A 288 20.82 9.34 -19.46
C GLU A 288 20.22 10.59 -20.11
N SER A 289 21.03 11.29 -20.90
CA SER A 289 20.60 12.39 -21.75
C SER A 289 19.50 11.92 -22.69
N GLN A 290 18.24 12.27 -22.41
CA GLN A 290 17.20 12.10 -23.42
C GLN A 290 17.42 13.15 -24.50
N ASN A 291 17.95 12.72 -25.64
CA ASN A 291 17.79 13.42 -26.93
C ASN A 291 16.31 13.37 -27.35
N ARG A 292 15.41 13.92 -26.53
CA ARG A 292 14.01 14.09 -26.89
C ARG A 292 13.88 15.50 -27.47
N PRO A 293 13.48 15.65 -28.74
CA PRO A 293 13.19 16.97 -29.28
C PRO A 293 12.05 17.62 -28.47
N PRO A 294 12.04 18.95 -28.31
CA PRO A 294 10.99 19.63 -27.59
C PRO A 294 9.62 19.38 -28.26
N PRO A 295 8.51 19.46 -27.49
CA PRO A 295 7.16 19.36 -28.05
C PRO A 295 6.86 20.52 -29.02
#